data_AF-A0A2H0QJV6-F1
#
_entry.id   AF-A0A2H0QJV6-F1
#
_cell.length_a   1.000
_cell.length_b   1.000
_cell.length_c   1.000
_cell.angle_alpha   90.00
_cell.angle_beta   90.00
_cell.angle_gamma   90.00
#
_symmetry.space_group_name_H-M   'P 1'
#
loop_
_entity.id
_entity.type
_entity.pdbx_description
1 polymer ?
#
loop_
_entity_poly.entity_id
_entity_poly.type
_entity_poly.pdbx_seq_one_letter_code
_entity_poly.pdbx_strand_id
1 'polypeptide(L)'
;MCVAVSALLAVGAPALAEAKAPLARAVEAGRFAWLSPLVKLGASVATLGVLLSLMLGISRSVFFMSANGELPKWFSAVHPRYKVPHHAEIAVAVLIAIIVFLGDVRSAIGFSSFTILIYYAITNASAFTLAPEKRLWPLWIALTGLFSCSLLALSLLAEFLILGMLVMLSGAAVFAVKNWMRLHR
;
A
#
# COMPACT_ATOMS: atom_id res chain seq x y z
N MET A 1 -15.69 3.03 10.38
CA MET A 1 -16.36 4.27 10.81
C MET A 1 -16.66 4.29 12.30
N CYS A 2 -17.38 3.31 12.87
CA CYS A 2 -17.73 3.32 14.31
C CYS A 2 -16.53 3.46 15.25
N VAL A 3 -15.45 2.70 15.04
CA VAL A 3 -14.23 2.77 15.88
C VAL A 3 -13.60 4.17 15.87
N ALA A 4 -13.51 4.80 14.71
CA ALA A 4 -12.93 6.13 14.56
C ALA A 4 -13.78 7.20 15.28
N VAL A 5 -15.10 7.14 15.10
CA VAL A 5 -16.04 8.05 15.78
C VAL A 5 -15.98 7.85 17.29
N SER A 6 -16.02 6.60 17.78
CA SER A 6 -15.92 6.30 19.21
C SER A 6 -14.61 6.79 19.82
N ALA A 7 -13.47 6.64 19.13
CA ALA A 7 -12.19 7.12 19.63
C ALA A 7 -12.09 8.64 19.64
N LEU A 8 -12.64 9.32 18.62
CA LEU A 8 -12.74 10.78 18.57
C LEU A 8 -13.62 11.33 19.69
N LEU A 9 -14.76 10.69 19.96
CA LEU A 9 -15.65 11.08 21.06
C LEU A 9 -15.01 10.82 22.44
N ALA A 10 -14.14 9.82 22.55
CA ALA A 10 -13.52 9.45 23.82
C ALA A 10 -12.37 10.39 24.24
N VAL A 11 -11.52 10.83 23.31
CA VAL A 11 -10.29 11.59 23.63
C VAL A 11 -10.13 12.88 22.82
N GLY A 12 -10.92 13.08 21.77
CA GLY A 12 -10.80 14.23 20.87
C GLY A 12 -9.72 14.09 19.79
N ALA A 13 -9.85 14.89 18.73
CA ALA A 13 -8.93 14.91 17.60
C ALA A 13 -7.45 15.21 17.95
N PRO A 14 -7.11 16.24 18.76
CA PRO A 14 -5.71 16.58 19.02
C PRO A 14 -4.97 15.46 19.79
N ALA A 15 -5.62 14.88 20.81
CA ALA A 15 -5.04 13.80 21.58
C ALA A 15 -4.84 12.52 20.75
N LEU A 16 -5.72 12.25 19.78
CA LEU A 16 -5.55 11.13 18.84
C LEU A 16 -4.40 11.37 17.85
N ALA A 17 -4.22 12.59 17.37
CA ALA A 17 -3.21 12.93 16.38
C ALA A 17 -1.77 12.76 16.90
N GLU A 18 -1.57 13.04 18.19
CA GLU A 18 -0.28 12.88 18.88
C GLU A 18 -0.03 11.47 19.43
N ALA A 19 -1.08 10.66 19.58
CA ALA A 19 -0.96 9.32 20.16
C ALA A 19 -0.24 8.34 19.20
N LYS A 20 0.84 7.72 19.68
CA LYS A 20 1.50 6.60 18.98
C LYS A 20 0.65 5.33 18.93
N ALA A 21 -0.26 5.16 19.89
CA ALA A 21 -1.21 4.05 19.94
C ALA A 21 -2.64 4.58 20.17
N PRO A 22 -3.30 5.13 19.13
CA PRO A 22 -4.58 5.83 19.26
C PRO A 22 -5.69 4.98 19.90
N LEU A 23 -5.75 3.69 19.55
CA LEU A 23 -6.77 2.78 20.08
C LEU A 23 -6.55 2.46 21.56
N ALA A 24 -5.30 2.25 21.98
CA ALA A 24 -4.99 2.07 23.39
C ALA A 24 -5.31 3.34 24.18
N ARG A 25 -4.95 4.51 23.63
CA ARG A 25 -5.22 5.81 24.25
C ARG A 25 -6.72 6.05 24.45
N ALA A 26 -7.54 5.67 23.46
CA ALA A 26 -9.00 5.74 23.54
C ALA A 26 -9.60 4.84 24.62
N VAL A 27 -9.09 3.62 24.76
CA VAL A 27 -9.55 2.68 25.80
C VAL A 27 -9.12 3.11 27.20
N GLU A 28 -7.90 3.62 27.34
CA GLU A 28 -7.35 4.14 28.60
C GLU A 28 -8.08 5.38 29.11
N ALA A 29 -8.72 6.16 28.23
CA ALA A 29 -9.52 7.32 28.61
C ALA A 29 -10.91 6.94 29.18
N GLY A 30 -11.34 5.68 29.02
CA GLY A 30 -12.66 5.22 29.43
C GLY A 30 -12.66 4.29 30.64
N ARG A 31 -13.86 3.87 31.05
CA ARG A 31 -14.09 2.88 32.12
C ARG A 31 -13.47 1.49 31.88
N PHE A 32 -12.99 1.24 30.67
CA PHE A 32 -12.42 -0.04 30.23
C PHE A 32 -10.91 -0.01 30.11
N ALA A 33 -10.21 0.92 30.79
CA ALA A 33 -8.76 1.05 30.73
C ALA A 33 -8.00 -0.26 31.01
N TRP A 34 -8.56 -1.15 31.84
CA TRP A 34 -8.02 -2.47 32.14
C TRP A 34 -7.91 -3.40 30.90
N LEU A 35 -8.64 -3.13 29.81
CA LEU A 35 -8.54 -3.83 28.53
C LEU A 35 -7.38 -3.33 27.66
N SER A 36 -6.67 -2.25 28.03
CA SER A 36 -5.55 -1.70 27.25
C SER A 36 -4.50 -2.75 26.84
N PRO A 37 -4.04 -3.66 27.73
CA PRO A 37 -3.10 -4.72 27.34
C PRO A 37 -3.66 -5.64 26.26
N LEU A 38 -4.95 -6.00 26.36
CA LEU A 38 -5.62 -6.86 25.38
C LEU A 38 -5.73 -6.17 24.01
N VAL A 39 -6.05 -4.87 23.99
CA VAL A 39 -6.09 -4.07 22.75
C VAL A 39 -4.70 -3.97 22.11
N LYS A 40 -3.64 -3.74 22.91
CA LYS A 40 -2.26 -3.71 22.41
C LYS A 40 -1.84 -5.05 21.83
N LEU A 41 -2.16 -6.16 22.50
CA LEU A 41 -1.91 -7.52 22.00
C LEU A 41 -2.68 -7.80 20.70
N GLY A 42 -3.99 -7.51 20.68
CA GLY A 42 -4.81 -7.71 19.49
C GLY A 42 -4.33 -6.89 18.29
N ALA A 43 -3.97 -5.62 18.52
CA ALA A 43 -3.39 -4.76 17.48
C ALA A 43 -2.06 -5.34 16.96
N SER A 44 -1.19 -5.83 17.85
CA SER A 44 0.10 -6.42 17.46
C SER A 44 -0.09 -7.66 16.59
N VAL A 45 -0.98 -8.58 16.99
CA VAL A 45 -1.29 -9.80 16.24
C VAL A 45 -1.91 -9.45 14.87
N ALA A 46 -2.83 -8.49 14.84
CA ALA A 46 -3.45 -8.04 13.59
C ALA A 46 -2.42 -7.42 12.63
N THR A 47 -1.54 -6.55 13.11
CA THR A 47 -0.48 -5.95 12.30
C THR A 47 0.50 -7.00 11.78
N LEU A 48 0.89 -7.98 12.60
CA LEU A 48 1.73 -9.11 12.16
C LEU A 48 1.05 -9.93 11.06
N GLY A 49 -0.24 -10.23 11.19
CA GLY A 49 -1.01 -10.95 10.18
C GLY A 49 -1.08 -10.19 8.85
N VAL A 50 -1.35 -8.88 8.91
CA VAL A 50 -1.37 -8.02 7.72
C VAL A 50 0.01 -7.95 7.06
N LEU A 51 1.07 -7.76 7.85
CA LEU A 51 2.44 -7.72 7.35
C LEU A 51 2.80 -9.00 6.59
N LEU A 52 2.51 -10.16 7.17
CA LEU A 52 2.78 -11.46 6.54
C LEU A 52 1.97 -11.62 5.25
N SER A 53 0.69 -11.27 5.27
CA SER A 53 -0.18 -11.33 4.08
C SER A 53 0.33 -10.45 2.95
N LEU A 54 0.75 -9.21 3.27
CA LEU A 54 1.30 -8.27 2.30
C LEU A 54 2.65 -8.74 1.75
N MET A 55 3.54 -9.25 2.60
CA MET A 55 4.83 -9.81 2.16
C MET A 55 4.64 -10.93 1.13
N LEU A 56 3.73 -11.87 1.40
CA LEU A 56 3.42 -12.97 0.49
C LEU A 56 2.76 -12.45 -0.80
N GLY A 57 1.84 -11.49 -0.70
CA GLY A 57 1.18 -10.88 -1.85
C GLY A 57 2.16 -10.17 -2.79
N ILE A 58 3.02 -9.32 -2.24
CA ILE A 58 4.02 -8.56 -3.02
C ILE A 58 5.03 -9.51 -3.66
N SER A 59 5.51 -10.51 -2.93
CA SER A 59 6.48 -11.49 -3.45
C SER A 59 5.93 -12.28 -4.64
N ARG A 60 4.64 -12.63 -4.62
CA ARG A 60 3.97 -13.28 -5.77
C ARG A 60 3.88 -12.34 -6.97
N SER A 61 3.51 -11.08 -6.77
CA SER A 61 3.51 -10.09 -7.85
C SER A 61 4.89 -9.94 -8.48
N VAL A 62 5.95 -9.81 -7.66
CA VAL A 62 7.34 -9.73 -8.12
C VAL A 62 7.74 -10.98 -8.91
N PHE A 63 7.36 -12.17 -8.44
CA PHE A 63 7.56 -13.43 -9.17
C PHE A 63 6.89 -13.42 -10.54
N PHE A 64 5.62 -13.03 -10.62
CA PHE A 64 4.89 -12.97 -11.90
C PHE A 64 5.48 -11.93 -12.85
N MET A 65 5.86 -10.75 -12.35
CA MET A 65 6.56 -9.73 -13.13
C MET A 65 7.90 -10.27 -13.66
N SER A 66 8.66 -11.02 -12.85
CA SER A 66 9.89 -11.68 -13.30
C SER A 66 9.63 -12.77 -14.32
N ALA A 67 8.56 -13.56 -14.16
CA ALA A 67 8.19 -14.63 -15.09
C ALA A 67 7.77 -14.07 -16.47
N ASN A 68 7.09 -12.92 -16.48
CA ASN A 68 6.77 -12.14 -17.69
C ASN A 68 8.00 -11.39 -18.25
N GLY A 69 9.15 -11.56 -17.60
CA GLY A 69 10.43 -10.98 -17.97
C GLY A 69 10.48 -9.47 -17.75
N GLU A 70 9.60 -8.87 -16.94
CA GLU A 70 9.59 -7.44 -16.57
C GLU A 70 10.64 -7.12 -15.51
N LEU A 71 10.98 -8.09 -14.66
CA LEU A 71 12.07 -8.03 -13.69
C LEU A 71 13.20 -9.02 -14.03
N PRO A 72 14.39 -8.94 -13.38
CA PRO A 72 15.45 -9.92 -13.55
C PRO A 72 14.99 -11.33 -13.23
N LYS A 73 15.34 -12.32 -14.08
CA LYS A 73 14.97 -13.75 -13.93
C LYS A 73 15.37 -14.37 -12.59
N TRP A 74 16.25 -13.74 -11.83
CA TRP A 74 16.61 -14.16 -10.49
C TRP A 74 15.40 -14.22 -9.54
N PHE A 75 14.41 -13.33 -9.70
CA PHE A 75 13.20 -13.30 -8.88
C PHE A 75 12.19 -14.41 -9.23
N SER A 76 12.32 -15.06 -10.38
CA SER A 76 11.47 -16.21 -10.76
C SER A 76 11.93 -17.55 -10.18
N ALA A 77 12.92 -17.57 -9.28
CA ALA A 77 13.38 -18.80 -8.66
C ALA A 77 12.41 -19.31 -7.59
N VAL A 78 11.89 -20.53 -7.79
CA VAL A 78 10.96 -21.19 -6.86
C VAL A 78 11.72 -22.24 -6.05
N HIS A 79 11.51 -22.25 -4.73
CA HIS A 79 12.12 -23.21 -3.84
C HIS A 79 11.64 -24.64 -4.16
N PRO A 80 12.53 -25.64 -4.34
CA PRO A 80 12.16 -26.97 -4.83
C PRO A 80 11.20 -27.72 -3.89
N ARG A 81 11.41 -27.61 -2.57
CA ARG A 81 10.58 -28.23 -1.51
C ARG A 81 9.32 -27.45 -1.15
N TYR A 82 9.45 -26.18 -0.78
CA TYR A 82 8.35 -25.34 -0.28
C TYR A 82 7.50 -24.67 -1.36
N LYS A 83 7.93 -24.71 -2.64
CA LYS A 83 7.21 -24.13 -3.78
C LYS A 83 6.87 -22.64 -3.64
N VAL A 84 7.74 -21.89 -2.95
CA VAL A 84 7.63 -20.43 -2.77
C VAL A 84 8.69 -19.69 -3.59
N PRO A 85 8.41 -18.46 -4.06
CA PRO A 85 9.40 -17.61 -4.75
C PRO A 85 10.39 -17.01 -3.74
N HIS A 86 11.23 -17.86 -3.15
CA HIS A 86 12.10 -17.51 -2.01
C HIS A 86 13.03 -16.31 -2.28
N HIS A 87 13.53 -16.12 -3.50
CA HIS A 87 14.34 -14.94 -3.84
C HIS A 87 13.53 -13.63 -3.77
N ALA A 88 12.30 -13.63 -4.30
CA ALA A 88 11.41 -12.48 -4.22
C ALA A 88 11.00 -12.21 -2.77
N GLU A 89 10.72 -13.28 -2.02
CA GLU A 89 10.35 -13.20 -0.60
C GLU A 89 11.45 -12.60 0.26
N ILE A 90 12.69 -13.08 0.13
CA ILE A 90 13.85 -12.53 0.87
C ILE A 90 14.08 -11.07 0.48
N ALA A 91 14.03 -10.72 -0.81
CA ALA A 91 14.24 -9.36 -1.26
C ALA A 91 13.18 -8.39 -0.70
N VAL A 92 11.90 -8.79 -0.71
CA VAL A 92 10.80 -8.01 -0.13
C VAL A 92 10.99 -7.88 1.38
N ALA A 93 11.35 -8.96 2.08
CA ALA A 93 11.60 -8.93 3.52
C ALA A 93 12.74 -7.97 3.90
N VAL A 94 13.86 -8.03 3.16
CA VAL A 94 15.01 -7.14 3.37
C VAL A 94 14.62 -5.69 3.11
N LEU A 95 13.89 -5.42 2.02
CA LEU A 95 13.44 -4.06 1.70
C LEU A 95 12.54 -3.49 2.81
N ILE A 96 11.57 -4.27 3.30
CA ILE A 96 10.71 -3.86 4.41
C ILE A 96 11.54 -3.62 5.67
N ALA A 97 12.48 -4.50 6.00
CA ALA A 97 13.35 -4.33 7.15
C ALA A 97 14.14 -3.02 7.05
N ILE A 98 14.73 -2.71 5.90
CA ILE A 98 15.45 -1.45 5.65
C ILE A 98 14.52 -0.24 5.88
N ILE A 99 13.30 -0.27 5.34
CA ILE A 99 12.33 0.82 5.52
C ILE A 99 11.97 0.99 7.01
N VAL A 100 11.78 -0.10 7.75
CA VAL A 100 11.45 -0.05 9.18
C VAL A 100 12.63 0.42 10.03
N PHE A 101 13.86 0.04 9.68
CA PHE A 101 15.06 0.40 10.43
C PHE A 101 15.54 1.83 10.16
N LEU A 102 15.43 2.30 8.91
CA LEU A 102 15.98 3.59 8.49
C LEU A 102 14.91 4.67 8.31
N GLY A 103 13.66 4.29 8.11
CA GLY A 103 12.58 5.19 7.73
C GLY A 103 11.64 5.59 8.87
N ASP A 104 10.92 6.69 8.68
CA ASP A 104 9.76 7.03 9.50
C ASP A 104 8.51 6.34 8.95
N VAL A 105 7.87 5.52 9.79
CA VAL A 105 6.63 4.82 9.48
C VAL A 105 5.53 5.80 9.06
N ARG A 106 5.47 7.01 9.65
CA ARG A 106 4.45 8.01 9.29
C ARG A 106 4.66 8.52 7.87
N SER A 107 5.90 8.82 7.49
CA SER A 107 6.25 9.19 6.11
C SER A 107 6.02 8.04 5.13
N ALA A 108 6.36 6.80 5.52
CA ALA A 108 6.13 5.62 4.69
C ALA A 108 4.64 5.38 4.40
N ILE A 109 3.77 5.59 5.40
CA ILE A 109 2.31 5.52 5.23
C ILE A 109 1.84 6.61 4.26
N GLY A 110 2.27 7.87 4.45
CA GLY A 110 1.92 8.98 3.55
C GLY A 110 2.31 8.71 2.10
N PHE A 111 3.55 8.26 1.89
CA PHE A 111 4.05 7.85 0.58
C PHE A 111 3.24 6.69 -0.02
N SER A 112 3.00 5.62 0.74
CA SER A 112 2.24 4.46 0.26
C SER A 112 0.79 4.83 -0.07
N SER A 113 0.13 5.65 0.74
CA SER A 113 -1.23 6.13 0.49
C SER A 113 -1.29 6.95 -0.80
N PHE A 114 -0.31 7.84 -1.01
CA PHE A 114 -0.21 8.59 -2.25
C PHE A 114 -0.08 7.67 -3.48
N THR A 115 0.85 6.72 -3.45
CA THR A 115 1.06 5.76 -4.56
C THR A 115 -0.21 4.96 -4.87
N ILE A 116 -0.90 4.46 -3.84
CA ILE A 116 -2.14 3.70 -3.99
C ILE A 116 -3.27 4.57 -4.56
N LEU A 117 -3.40 5.82 -4.12
CA LEU A 117 -4.41 6.74 -4.64
C LEU A 117 -4.19 7.01 -6.13
N ILE A 118 -2.95 7.19 -6.57
CA ILE A 118 -2.64 7.34 -8.00
C ILE A 118 -2.92 6.05 -8.77
N TYR A 119 -2.56 4.89 -8.24
CA TYR A 119 -2.89 3.60 -8.84
C TYR A 119 -4.40 3.45 -9.04
N TYR A 120 -5.21 3.79 -8.04
CA TYR A 120 -6.66 3.75 -8.14
C TYR A 120 -7.22 4.85 -9.06
N ALA A 121 -6.63 6.03 -9.11
CA ALA A 121 -7.00 7.05 -10.08
C ALA A 121 -6.80 6.55 -11.52
N ILE A 122 -5.64 5.97 -11.83
CA ILE A 122 -5.35 5.38 -13.14
C ILE A 122 -6.30 4.22 -13.44
N THR A 123 -6.60 3.38 -12.44
CA THR A 123 -7.55 2.26 -12.59
C THR A 123 -8.95 2.76 -12.94
N ASN A 124 -9.43 3.82 -12.25
CA ASN A 124 -10.71 4.45 -12.56
C ASN A 124 -10.71 5.12 -13.94
N ALA A 125 -9.61 5.78 -14.33
CA ALA A 125 -9.46 6.35 -15.67
C ALA A 125 -9.45 5.29 -16.78
N SER A 126 -8.92 4.09 -16.48
CA SER A 126 -8.92 2.97 -17.42
C SER A 126 -10.33 2.39 -17.67
N ALA A 127 -11.30 2.66 -16.79
CA ALA A 127 -12.69 2.26 -17.04
C ALA A 127 -13.28 2.95 -18.28
N PHE A 128 -12.78 4.13 -18.67
CA PHE A 128 -13.23 4.84 -19.87
C PHE A 128 -12.77 4.17 -21.17
N THR A 129 -11.72 3.35 -21.13
CA THR A 129 -11.22 2.63 -22.32
C THR A 129 -11.94 1.30 -22.54
N LEU A 130 -12.79 0.86 -21.62
CA LEU A 130 -13.56 -0.39 -21.75
C LEU A 130 -14.75 -0.21 -22.69
N ALA A 131 -14.95 -1.16 -23.59
CA ALA A 131 -16.12 -1.24 -24.45
C ALA A 131 -17.41 -1.40 -23.60
N PRO A 132 -18.55 -0.80 -24.01
CA PRO A 132 -19.79 -0.82 -23.23
C PRO A 132 -20.24 -2.22 -22.82
N GLU A 133 -20.00 -3.25 -23.65
CA GLU A 133 -20.45 -4.62 -23.38
C GLU A 133 -19.67 -5.30 -22.24
N LYS A 134 -18.46 -4.83 -21.94
CA LYS A 134 -17.60 -5.38 -20.86
C LYS A 134 -17.72 -4.58 -19.55
N ARG A 135 -18.54 -3.53 -19.50
CA ARG A 135 -18.70 -2.67 -18.32
C ARG A 135 -19.64 -3.34 -17.31
N LEU A 136 -19.08 -3.90 -16.25
CA LEU A 136 -19.82 -4.46 -15.13
C LEU A 136 -20.50 -3.39 -14.24
N TRP A 137 -19.92 -2.19 -14.22
CA TRP A 137 -20.35 -1.09 -13.35
C TRP A 137 -20.54 0.20 -14.16
N PRO A 138 -21.46 1.08 -13.74
CA PRO A 138 -21.73 2.32 -14.43
C PRO A 138 -20.59 3.34 -14.29
N LEU A 139 -20.39 4.16 -15.33
CA LEU A 139 -19.26 5.08 -15.46
C LEU A 139 -19.21 6.18 -14.37
N TRP A 140 -20.36 6.55 -13.80
CA TRP A 140 -20.41 7.54 -12.73
C TRP A 140 -19.64 7.08 -11.48
N ILE A 141 -19.56 5.77 -11.20
CA ILE A 141 -18.77 5.23 -10.09
C ILE A 141 -17.27 5.43 -10.36
N ALA A 142 -16.82 5.20 -11.59
CA ALA A 142 -15.43 5.45 -11.98
C ALA A 142 -15.09 6.94 -11.92
N LEU A 143 -16.02 7.81 -12.31
CA LEU A 143 -15.87 9.27 -12.22
C LEU A 143 -15.74 9.75 -10.78
N THR A 144 -16.62 9.30 -9.87
CA THR A 144 -16.55 9.68 -8.46
C THR A 144 -15.31 9.12 -7.79
N GLY A 145 -14.90 7.89 -8.15
CA GLY A 145 -13.65 7.28 -7.71
C GLY A 145 -12.42 8.07 -8.16
N LEU A 146 -12.35 8.41 -9.45
CA LEU A 146 -11.27 9.22 -10.02
C LEU A 146 -11.17 10.60 -9.36
N PHE A 147 -12.30 11.29 -9.20
CA PHE A 147 -12.34 12.59 -8.54
C PHE A 147 -11.90 12.50 -7.08
N SER A 148 -12.41 11.53 -6.33
CA SER A 148 -12.08 11.35 -4.91
C SER A 148 -10.61 10.98 -4.71
N CYS A 149 -10.09 10.05 -5.52
CA CYS A 149 -8.67 9.66 -5.45
C CYS A 149 -7.77 10.84 -5.80
N SER A 150 -8.11 11.62 -6.82
CA SER A 150 -7.33 12.79 -7.24
C SER A 150 -7.36 13.88 -6.16
N LEU A 151 -8.53 14.20 -5.61
CA LEU A 151 -8.67 15.21 -4.56
C LEU A 151 -7.89 14.83 -3.29
N LEU A 152 -7.99 13.57 -2.84
CA LEU A 152 -7.22 13.07 -1.70
C LEU A 152 -5.72 13.05 -2.00
N ALA A 153 -5.31 12.60 -3.18
CA ALA A 153 -3.91 12.62 -3.58
C ALA A 153 -3.35 14.04 -3.55
N LEU A 154 -4.07 15.03 -4.12
CA LEU A 154 -3.72 16.45 -4.09
C LEU A 154 -3.62 17.01 -2.66
N SER A 155 -4.44 16.53 -1.73
CA SER A 155 -4.43 16.95 -0.32
C SER A 155 -3.19 16.44 0.44
N LEU A 156 -2.74 15.22 0.14
CA LEU A 156 -1.49 14.65 0.68
C LEU A 156 -0.24 15.14 -0.07
N LEU A 157 -0.43 15.74 -1.25
CA LEU A 157 0.60 15.89 -2.27
C LEU A 157 1.76 16.79 -1.85
N ALA A 158 1.50 17.85 -1.09
CA ALA A 158 2.52 18.87 -0.83
C ALA A 158 3.81 18.29 -0.21
N GLU A 159 3.69 17.22 0.58
CA GLU A 159 4.83 16.65 1.33
C GLU A 159 5.51 15.49 0.59
N PHE A 160 4.77 14.68 -0.19
CA PHE A 160 5.28 13.42 -0.77
C PHE A 160 5.33 13.39 -2.31
N LEU A 161 4.95 14.49 -2.98
CA LEU A 161 4.88 14.59 -4.45
C LEU A 161 6.18 14.19 -5.13
N ILE A 162 7.30 14.78 -4.71
CA ILE A 162 8.57 14.67 -5.43
C ILE A 162 9.07 13.23 -5.41
N LEU A 163 9.13 12.61 -4.23
CA LEU A 163 9.60 11.24 -4.07
C LEU A 163 8.68 10.24 -4.79
N GLY A 164 7.37 10.41 -4.65
CA GLY A 164 6.37 9.54 -5.30
C GLY A 164 6.43 9.60 -6.82
N MET A 165 6.48 10.82 -7.38
CA MET A 165 6.62 11.04 -8.83
C MET A 165 7.93 10.49 -9.36
N LEU A 166 9.05 10.71 -8.67
CA LEU A 166 10.35 10.18 -9.07
C LEU A 166 10.33 8.65 -9.15
N VAL A 167 9.79 7.98 -8.14
CA VAL A 167 9.69 6.51 -8.13
C VAL A 167 8.80 6.02 -9.29
N MET A 168 7.63 6.63 -9.50
CA MET A 168 6.74 6.24 -10.59
C MET A 168 7.35 6.48 -11.98
N LEU A 169 7.97 7.64 -12.19
CA LEU A 169 8.64 7.98 -13.45
C LEU A 169 9.83 7.07 -13.70
N SER A 170 10.59 6.70 -12.67
CA SER A 170 11.68 5.73 -12.80
C SER A 170 11.17 4.36 -13.24
N GLY A 171 10.05 3.89 -12.67
CA GLY A 171 9.40 2.65 -13.09
C GLY A 171 8.91 2.70 -14.53
N ALA A 172 8.25 3.79 -14.92
CA ALA A 172 7.80 4.01 -16.30
C ALA A 172 8.96 4.07 -17.30
N ALA A 173 10.05 4.74 -16.94
CA ALA A 173 11.26 4.82 -17.76
C ALA A 173 11.91 3.45 -17.96
N VAL A 174 12.06 2.66 -16.87
CA VAL A 174 12.59 1.29 -16.95
C VAL A 174 11.71 0.41 -17.84
N PHE A 175 10.38 0.52 -17.70
CA PHE A 175 9.44 -0.21 -18.54
C PHE A 175 9.56 0.19 -20.02
N ALA A 176 9.59 1.49 -20.32
CA ALA A 176 9.69 2.01 -21.68
C ALA A 176 11.01 1.61 -22.36
N VAL A 177 12.14 1.77 -21.67
CA VAL A 177 13.47 1.39 -22.16
C VAL A 177 13.54 -0.11 -22.45
N LYS A 178 12.97 -0.93 -21.57
CA LYS A 178 12.93 -2.38 -21.76
C LYS A 178 12.01 -2.81 -22.90
N ASN A 179 10.86 -2.16 -23.06
CA ASN A 179 9.96 -2.42 -24.17
C ASN A 179 10.60 -2.01 -25.51
N TRP A 180 11.31 -0.89 -25.54
CA TRP A 180 12.03 -0.42 -26.72
C TRP A 180 13.15 -1.39 -27.14
N MET A 181 13.94 -1.89 -26.18
CA MET A 181 14.96 -2.92 -26.43
C MET A 181 14.38 -4.24 -26.93
N ARG A 182 13.17 -4.63 -26.49
CA ARG A 182 12.48 -5.83 -26.99
C ARG A 182 11.95 -5.67 -28.42
N LEU A 183 11.56 -4.45 -28.81
CA LEU A 183 11.07 -4.16 -30.17
C LEU A 183 12.20 -4.02 -31.20
N HIS A 184 13.45 -3.77 -30.76
CA HIS A 184 14.63 -3.59 -31.63
C HIS A 184 15.59 -4.79 -31.61
N ARG A 185 15.15 -5.93 -31.06
CA ARG A 185 15.80 -7.25 -31.19
C ARG A 185 14.98 -8.14 -32.11
#